data_AF-A0A1Q5U5R9-F1
#
_entry.id   AF-A0A1Q5U5R9-F1
#
_cell.length_a   1.000
_cell.length_b   1.000
_cell.length_c   1.000
_cell.angle_alpha   90.00
_cell.angle_beta   90.00
_cell.angle_gamma   90.00
#
_symmetry.space_group_name_H-M   'P 1'
#
loop_
_entity.id
_entity.type
_entity.pdbx_description
1 polymer ?
#
loop_
_entity_poly.entity_id
_entity_poly.type
_entity_poly.pdbx_seq_one_letter_code
_entity_poly.pdbx_strand_id
1 'polypeptide(L)' 'MIREYPGINAENIAYFFGALRETYPLSQKIHLILDGAGYHRAELVKDIAYVLNIELHYLPPYSPNLNPIE' A
#
# COMPACT_ATOMS: atom_id res chain seq x y z
N MET A 1 -8.52 5.12 9.96
CA MET A 1 -9.59 5.05 8.95
C MET A 1 -9.65 3.62 8.44
N ILE A 2 -10.76 2.91 8.63
CA ILE A 2 -10.95 1.55 8.11
C ILE A 2 -11.81 1.70 6.85
N ARG A 3 -11.32 1.20 5.70
CA ARG A 3 -12.04 1.20 4.42
C ARG A 3 -12.05 -0.23 3.88
N GLU A 4 -13.24 -0.72 3.52
CA GLU A 4 -13.43 -2.03 2.91
C GLU A 4 -13.55 -1.86 1.39
N TYR A 5 -12.80 -2.68 0.63
CA TYR A 5 -12.86 -2.70 -0.82
C TYR A 5 -13.35 -4.09 -1.28
N PRO A 6 -14.23 -4.18 -2.30
CA PRO A 6 -14.86 -5.43 -2.71
C PRO A 6 -13.90 -6.49 -3.29
N GLY A 7 -12.64 -6.11 -3.56
CA GLY A 7 -11.59 -7.03 -3.99
C GLY A 7 -10.23 -6.33 -3.99
N ILE A 8 -9.15 -7.10 -4.07
CA ILE A 8 -7.80 -6.54 -4.12
C ILE A 8 -7.32 -6.50 -5.57
N ASN A 9 -7.62 -5.38 -6.25
CA ASN A 9 -7.15 -5.07 -7.59
C ASN A 9 -6.37 -3.74 -7.60
N ALA A 10 -5.66 -3.46 -8.69
CA ALA A 10 -4.80 -2.27 -8.78
C ALA A 10 -5.58 -0.95 -8.61
N GLU A 11 -6.83 -0.90 -9.07
CA GLU A 11 -7.69 0.29 -8.93
C GLU A 11 -8.07 0.56 -7.47
N ASN A 12 -8.45 -0.46 -6.71
CA ASN A 12 -8.79 -0.31 -5.29
C ASN A 12 -7.59 0.14 -4.45
N ILE A 13 -6.37 -0.30 -4.80
CA ILE A 13 -5.14 0.18 -4.17
C ILE A 13 -4.89 1.66 -4.52
N ALA A 14 -5.16 2.08 -5.76
CA ALA A 14 -5.07 3.49 -6.14
C ALA A 14 -6.05 4.38 -5.37
N TYR A 15 -7.31 3.95 -5.24
CA TYR A 15 -8.30 4.65 -4.40
C TYR A 15 -7.85 4.75 -2.95
N PHE A 16 -7.23 3.69 -2.42
CA PHE A 16 -6.68 3.70 -1.07
C PHE A 16 -5.54 4.73 -0.91
N PHE A 17 -4.63 4.83 -1.87
CA PHE A 17 -3.58 5.85 -1.83
C PHE A 17 -4.13 7.27 -1.93
N GLY A 18 -5.17 7.48 -2.74
CA GLY A 18 -5.89 8.75 -2.80
C GLY A 18 -6.49 9.12 -1.44
N ALA A 19 -7.14 8.17 -0.77
CA ALA A 19 -7.69 8.36 0.57
C ALA A 19 -6.63 8.72 1.63
N LEU A 20 -5.42 8.16 1.54
CA LEU A 20 -4.31 8.56 2.40
C LEU A 20 -3.94 10.04 2.18
N ARG A 21 -4.05 10.53 0.95
CA ARG A 21 -3.74 11.93 0.59
C ARG A 21 -4.81 12.94 0.98
N GLU A 22 -6.03 12.49 1.24
CA GLU A 22 -7.04 13.32 1.93
C GLU A 22 -6.64 13.61 3.40
N THR A 23 -5.82 12.74 4.00
CA THR A 23 -5.44 12.82 5.42
C THR A 23 -4.02 13.38 5.61
N TYR A 24 -3.08 13.02 4.74
CA TYR A 24 -1.66 13.33 4.88
C TYR A 24 -1.14 14.15 3.69
N PRO A 25 -0.62 15.37 3.91
CA PRO A 25 -0.19 16.27 2.85
C PRO A 25 1.00 15.72 2.05
N LEU A 26 1.09 16.08 0.76
CA LEU A 26 2.14 15.61 -0.17
C LEU A 26 3.57 15.93 0.29
N SER A 27 3.76 16.98 1.09
CA SER A 27 5.05 17.33 1.69
C SER A 27 5.59 16.24 2.64
N GLN A 28 4.71 15.39 3.17
CA GLN A 28 5.08 14.24 3.98
C GLN A 28 5.14 12.97 3.11
N LYS A 29 6.30 12.31 3.16
CA LYS A 29 6.47 10.99 2.57
C LYS A 29 5.74 9.95 3.43
N ILE A 30 4.90 9.15 2.78
CA ILE A 30 4.19 8.05 3.47
C ILE A 30 4.96 6.76 3.17
N HIS A 31 5.23 5.97 4.20
CA HIS A 31 5.83 4.65 4.06
C HIS A 31 4.77 3.59 4.34
N LEU A 32 4.49 2.73 3.37
CA LEU A 32 3.54 1.62 3.51
C LEU A 32 4.29 0.30 3.50
N ILE A 33 3.99 -0.56 4.48
CA ILE A 33 4.54 -1.91 4.58
C ILE A 33 3.44 -2.87 4.12
N LEU A 34 3.71 -3.61 3.05
CA LEU A 34 2.77 -4.52 2.40
C LEU A 34 3.24 -5.96 2.56
N ASP A 35 2.28 -6.89 2.66
CA ASP A 35 2.61 -8.30 2.53
C ASP A 35 3.05 -8.60 1.08
N GLY A 36 3.79 -9.68 0.88
CA GLY A 36 4.39 -10.00 -0.42
C GLY A 36 3.38 -10.42 -1.50
N ALA A 37 2.08 -10.29 -1.26
CA ALA A 37 1.04 -10.81 -2.14
C ALA A 37 1.07 -10.15 -3.53
N GLY A 38 0.93 -10.96 -4.58
CA GLY A 38 1.24 -10.58 -5.96
C GLY A 38 0.45 -9.38 -6.50
N TYR A 39 -0.73 -9.08 -5.92
CA TYR A 39 -1.57 -7.95 -6.32
C TYR A 39 -0.95 -6.59 -6.00
N HIS A 40 -0.04 -6.49 -5.02
CA HIS A 40 0.67 -5.25 -4.70
C HIS A 40 1.82 -4.91 -5.66
N ARG A 41 2.11 -5.77 -6.65
CA ARG A 41 3.29 -5.65 -7.52
C ARG A 41 2.99 -5.10 -8.91
N ALA A 42 1.72 -4.81 -9.22
CA ALA A 42 1.34 -4.21 -10.50
C ALA A 42 2.10 -2.89 -10.72
N GLU A 43 2.61 -2.68 -11.93
CA GLU A 43 3.38 -1.48 -12.31
C GLU A 43 2.59 -0.20 -12.04
N LEU A 44 1.30 -0.20 -12.39
CA LEU A 44 0.36 0.88 -12.10
C LEU A 44 0.33 1.29 -10.61
N VAL A 45 0.41 0.34 -9.69
CA VAL A 45 0.41 0.64 -8.24
C VAL A 45 1.69 1.35 -7.84
N LYS A 46 2.84 0.95 -8.40
CA LYS A 46 4.12 1.60 -8.14
C LYS A 46 4.17 3.01 -8.70
N ASP A 47 3.63 3.21 -9.90
CA ASP A 47 3.58 4.52 -10.54
C ASP A 47 2.72 5.50 -9.73
N ILE A 48 1.54 5.05 -9.30
CA ILE A 48 0.65 5.88 -8.48
C ILE A 48 1.30 6.17 -7.11
N ALA A 49 1.95 5.19 -6.49
CA ALA A 49 2.69 5.40 -5.25
C ALA A 49 3.78 6.46 -5.43
N TYR A 50 4.56 6.40 -6.51
CA TYR A 50 5.60 7.37 -6.83
C TYR A 50 5.04 8.78 -6.99
N VAL A 51 4.00 8.95 -7.81
CA VAL A 51 3.34 10.25 -8.03
C VAL A 51 2.80 10.83 -6.74
N LEU A 52 2.25 9.97 -5.87
CA LEU A 52 1.71 10.39 -4.59
C LEU A 52 2.78 10.47 -3.50
N ASN A 53 4.08 10.42 -3.76
CA ASN A 53 5.15 10.46 -2.75
C ASN A 53 4.96 9.40 -1.63
N ILE A 54 4.58 8.19 -2.02
CA ILE A 54 4.39 7.02 -1.18
C ILE A 54 5.51 6.02 -1.49
N GLU A 55 6.21 5.57 -0.45
CA GLU A 55 7.22 4.53 -0.55
C GLU A 55 6.64 3.19 -0.11
N LEU A 56 6.73 2.20 -0.99
CA LEU A 56 6.23 0.85 -0.74
C LEU A 56 7.37 -0.06 -0.27
N HIS A 57 7.23 -0.60 0.93
CA HIS A 57 8.10 -1.63 1.49
C HIS A 57 7.37 -2.96 1.43
N TYR A 58 8.03 -4.00 0.93
CA TYR A 58 7.46 -5.35 0.86
C TYR A 58 8.13 -6.22 1.90
N LEU A 59 7.32 -6.94 2.69
CA LEU A 59 7.84 -7.93 3.60
C LEU A 59 8.50 -9.08 2.81
N PRO A 60 9.64 -9.62 3.28
CA PRO A 60 10.25 -10.79 2.66
C PRO A 60 9.30 -11.99 2.73
N PRO A 61 9.32 -12.89 1.72
CA PRO A 61 8.47 -14.08 1.72
C PRO A 61 8.82 -14.96 2.94
N TYR A 62 7.79 -15.26 3.74
CA TYR A 62 7.86 -15.99 5.01
C TYR A 62 8.87 -15.42 6.03
N SER A 63 8.46 -14.36 6.72
CA SER A 63 8.96 -14.02 8.07
C SER A 63 7.95 -14.48 9.12
N PRO A 64 7.93 -15.77 9.51
CA PRO A 64 7.03 -16.27 10.56
C PRO A 64 7.21 -15.55 11.91
N ASN A 65 8.32 -14.84 12.12
CA ASN A 65 8.63 -14.12 13.37
C ASN A 65 8.22 -12.63 13.39
N LEU A 66 7.56 -12.09 12.36
CA LEU A 66 7.21 -10.65 12.28
C LEU A 66 5.71 -10.37 12.11
N ASN A 67 4.85 -11.39 12.21
CA ASN A 67 3.40 -11.22 12.23
C ASN A 67 2.90 -11.38 13.69
N PRO A 68 2.69 -10.29 14.45
CA PRO A 68 2.18 -10.38 15.83
C PRO A 68 0.66 -10.70 15.93
N ILE A 69 0.08 -11.39 14.95
CA ILE A 69 -1.37 -11.66 14.85
C ILE A 69 -1.73 -13.15 15.00
N GLU A 70 -0.79 -14.06 15.32
CA GLU A 70 -1.21 -15.40 15.77
C GLU A 70 -1.81 -15.36 17.19
#